data_AF-A0A7M5WIB2-F1
#
_entry.id   AF-A0A7M5WIB2-F1
#
_cell.length_a   1.000
_cell.length_b   1.000
_cell.length_c   1.000
_cell.angle_alpha   90.00
_cell.angle_beta   90.00
_cell.angle_gamma   90.00
#
_symmetry.space_group_name_H-M   'P 1'
#
loop_
_entity.id
_entity.type
_entity.pdbx_description
1 polymer ?
#
loop_
_entity_poly.entity_id
_entity_poly.type
_entity_poly.pdbx_seq_one_letter_code
_entity_poly.pdbx_strand_id
1 'polypeptide(L)'
;EKIIKKTTKEMIEQLQRHVFCWCLFMACYLHHNAVIGKVFPSIIWSPYNPLFSCEEPTLNVRVDDIVKFICPYYDVGFVQPEDSLDKPLYENMYLVKEDRNAFDQCDASGSGSDEQILKCDQLPSSANSNRLRFIKTQTFPGQMYYEEGKSYYFID
;
A
#
# COMPACT_ATOMS: atom_id res chain seq x y z
N GLU A 1 14.61 51.23 42.73
CA GLU A 1 14.05 49.86 42.92
C GLU A 1 12.81 49.55 42.05
N LYS A 2 11.77 50.40 42.00
CA LYS A 2 10.55 50.16 41.19
C LYS A 2 10.79 50.01 39.68
N ILE A 3 11.72 50.78 39.11
CA ILE A 3 12.00 50.78 37.67
C ILE A 3 12.64 49.44 37.24
N ILE A 4 13.61 48.95 38.02
CA ILE A 4 14.30 47.68 37.76
C ILE A 4 13.31 46.51 37.74
N LYS A 5 12.40 46.44 38.73
CA LYS A 5 11.36 45.39 38.81
C LYS A 5 10.37 45.41 37.63
N LYS A 6 10.09 46.59 37.06
CA LYS A 6 9.21 46.72 35.89
C LYS A 6 9.88 46.16 34.63
N THR A 7 11.16 46.49 34.43
CA THR A 7 11.94 46.01 33.28
C THR A 7 12.17 44.50 33.32
N THR A 8 12.36 43.91 34.51
CA THR A 8 12.52 42.45 34.62
C THR A 8 11.25 41.69 34.26
N LYS A 9 10.07 42.23 34.61
CA LYS A 9 8.78 41.60 34.30
C LYS A 9 8.50 41.60 32.80
N GLU A 10 8.77 42.72 32.13
CA GLU A 10 8.60 42.86 30.68
C GLU A 10 9.52 41.91 29.88
N MET A 11 10.77 41.73 30.34
CA MET A 11 11.70 40.75 29.75
C MET A 11 11.23 39.30 29.92
N ILE A 12 10.70 38.93 31.09
CA ILE A 12 10.19 37.57 31.34
C ILE A 12 8.98 37.27 30.46
N GLU A 13 8.06 38.24 30.31
CA GLU A 13 6.87 38.07 29.45
C GLU A 13 7.25 37.95 27.97
N GLN A 14 8.28 38.66 27.49
CA GLN A 14 8.82 38.47 26.14
C GLN A 14 9.46 37.09 25.97
N LEU A 15 10.27 36.65 26.94
CA LEU A 15 10.92 35.34 26.90
C LEU A 15 9.88 34.21 26.87
N GLN A 16 8.82 34.31 27.69
CA GLN A 16 7.71 33.36 27.71
C GLN A 16 6.97 33.28 26.38
N ARG A 17 6.71 34.42 25.72
CA ARG A 17 6.09 34.44 24.38
C ARG A 17 6.96 33.76 23.33
N HIS A 18 8.26 33.99 23.36
CA HIS A 18 9.20 33.36 22.43
C HIS A 18 9.28 31.84 22.65
N VAL A 19 9.38 31.40 23.91
CA VAL A 19 9.39 29.96 24.26
C VAL A 19 8.09 29.30 23.84
N PHE A 20 6.94 29.92 24.10
CA PHE A 20 5.63 29.38 23.70
C PHE A 20 5.50 29.27 22.18
N CYS A 21 5.98 30.27 21.43
CA CYS A 21 6.00 30.25 19.97
C CYS A 21 6.90 29.14 19.42
N TRP A 22 8.09 28.95 20.00
CA TRP A 22 8.99 27.86 19.65
C TRP A 22 8.40 26.48 19.97
N CYS A 23 7.72 26.31 21.11
CA CYS A 23 7.02 25.06 21.45
C CYS A 23 5.90 24.74 20.46
N LEU A 24 5.11 25.73 20.04
CA LEU A 24 4.07 25.55 19.02
C LEU A 24 4.68 25.18 17.66
N PHE A 25 5.78 25.82 17.27
CA PHE A 25 6.46 25.51 16.01
C PHE A 25 7.03 24.09 16.00
N MET A 26 7.64 23.65 17.11
CA MET A 26 8.14 22.28 17.28
C MET A 26 7.00 21.25 17.33
N ALA A 27 5.88 21.56 17.99
CA ALA A 27 4.71 20.70 18.00
C ALA A 27 4.13 20.54 16.59
N CYS A 28 4.00 21.63 15.81
CA CYS A 28 3.58 21.59 14.42
C CYS A 28 4.56 20.81 13.54
N TYR A 29 5.87 20.98 13.72
CA TYR A 29 6.90 20.25 12.97
C TYR A 29 6.88 18.75 13.27
N LEU A 30 6.70 18.37 14.54
CA LEU A 30 6.55 16.97 14.96
C LEU A 30 5.25 16.34 14.43
N HIS A 31 4.16 17.10 14.30
CA HIS A 31 2.90 16.63 13.68
C HIS A 31 2.93 16.62 12.14
N HIS A 32 3.84 17.36 11.50
CA HIS A 32 3.98 17.38 10.04
C HIS A 32 4.80 16.23 9.47
N ASN A 33 5.47 15.44 10.31
CA ASN A 33 5.92 14.09 9.92
C ASN A 33 4.72 13.11 9.93
N ALA A 34 3.59 13.56 9.37
CA ALA A 34 2.47 12.71 9.05
C ALA A 34 3.00 11.63 8.11
N VAL A 35 2.91 10.39 8.59
CA VAL A 35 3.45 9.18 8.00
C VAL A 35 2.93 9.06 6.56
N ILE A 36 3.75 9.40 5.57
CA ILE A 36 3.45 9.10 4.17
C ILE A 36 3.79 7.62 3.97
N GLY A 37 2.79 6.82 3.61
CA GLY A 37 2.99 5.40 3.32
C GLY A 37 4.04 5.17 2.22
N LYS A 38 4.76 4.06 2.33
CA LYS A 38 5.81 3.65 1.40
C LYS A 38 5.18 3.15 0.10
N VAL A 39 5.80 3.52 -1.03
CA VAL A 39 5.50 2.92 -2.33
C VAL A 39 6.45 1.74 -2.56
N PHE A 40 5.90 0.54 -2.72
CA PHE A 40 6.67 -0.67 -3.00
C PHE A 40 7.02 -0.78 -4.49
N PRO A 41 8.07 -1.55 -4.84
CA PRO A 41 8.29 -1.99 -6.21
C PRO A 41 7.03 -2.65 -6.78
N SER A 42 6.83 -2.50 -8.09
CA SER A 42 5.69 -3.15 -8.75
C SER A 42 5.91 -4.66 -8.82
N ILE A 43 4.84 -5.42 -8.61
CA ILE A 43 4.83 -6.88 -8.71
C ILE A 43 4.19 -7.26 -10.03
N ILE A 44 4.92 -8.00 -10.86
CA ILE A 44 4.39 -8.59 -12.08
C ILE A 44 3.65 -9.86 -11.68
N TRP A 45 2.35 -9.93 -11.95
CA TRP A 45 1.49 -11.07 -11.63
C TRP A 45 1.67 -12.15 -12.68
N SER A 46 2.76 -12.91 -12.59
CA SER A 46 3.13 -13.95 -13.55
C SER A 46 3.74 -15.14 -12.82
N PRO A 47 3.44 -16.39 -13.21
CA PRO A 47 4.08 -17.58 -12.63
C PRO A 47 5.60 -17.59 -12.81
N TYR A 48 6.13 -16.83 -13.77
CA TYR A 48 7.57 -16.70 -14.02
C TYR A 48 8.25 -15.61 -13.17
N ASN A 49 7.51 -14.88 -12.35
CA ASN A 49 8.09 -13.92 -11.43
C ASN A 49 8.85 -14.68 -10.33
N PRO A 50 10.18 -14.47 -10.16
CA PRO A 50 10.96 -15.16 -9.14
C PRO A 50 10.49 -14.90 -7.70
N LEU A 51 9.68 -13.87 -7.46
CA LEU A 51 9.04 -13.69 -6.15
C LEU A 51 8.15 -14.88 -5.78
N PHE A 52 7.55 -15.55 -6.76
CA PHE A 52 6.60 -16.65 -6.55
C PHE A 52 7.26 -18.04 -6.60
N SER A 53 8.57 -18.13 -6.83
CA SER A 53 9.30 -19.40 -6.73
C SER A 53 9.64 -19.80 -5.29
N CYS A 54 9.49 -18.87 -4.35
CA CYS A 54 9.59 -19.12 -2.91
C CYS A 54 8.29 -19.71 -2.35
N GLU A 55 8.40 -20.47 -1.26
CA GLU A 55 7.25 -20.95 -0.49
C GLU A 55 6.52 -19.73 0.14
N GLU A 56 5.26 -19.52 -0.23
CA GLU A 56 4.35 -18.48 0.30
C GLU A 56 4.93 -17.05 0.38
N PRO A 57 5.09 -16.35 -0.77
CA PRO A 57 5.60 -14.99 -0.81
C PRO A 57 4.75 -14.03 0.03
N THR A 58 5.37 -13.43 1.05
CA THR A 58 4.69 -12.55 2.00
C THR A 58 5.23 -11.12 1.92
N LEU A 59 4.34 -10.13 1.94
CA LEU A 59 4.69 -8.72 1.98
C LEU A 59 4.15 -8.05 3.24
N ASN A 60 5.05 -7.57 4.10
CA ASN A 60 4.68 -6.78 5.28
C ASN A 60 4.48 -5.31 4.91
N VAL A 61 3.28 -4.79 5.16
CA VAL A 61 2.85 -3.43 4.79
C VAL A 61 2.34 -2.67 6.00
N ARG A 62 2.34 -1.34 5.91
CA ARG A 62 1.75 -0.41 6.89
C ARG A 62 0.53 0.27 6.29
N VAL A 63 -0.24 0.92 7.15
CA VAL A 63 -1.32 1.81 6.70
C VAL A 63 -0.74 2.88 5.76
N ASP A 64 -1.49 3.14 4.69
CA ASP A 64 -1.18 4.04 3.57
C ASP A 64 -0.08 3.59 2.61
N ASP A 65 0.58 2.44 2.86
CA ASP A 65 1.49 1.85 1.90
C ASP A 65 0.77 1.52 0.58
N ILE A 66 1.53 1.50 -0.52
CA ILE A 66 1.01 1.28 -1.87
C ILE A 66 1.81 0.19 -2.58
N VAL A 67 1.11 -0.78 -3.15
CA VAL A 67 1.67 -1.82 -4.02
C VAL A 67 0.99 -1.76 -5.38
N LYS A 68 1.78 -1.81 -6.45
CA LYS A 68 1.27 -1.86 -7.83
C LYS A 68 1.43 -3.27 -8.37
N PHE A 69 0.33 -3.88 -8.78
CA PHE A 69 0.31 -5.16 -9.49
C PHE A 69 0.15 -4.91 -10.99
N ILE A 70 0.88 -5.66 -11.81
CA ILE A 70 0.94 -5.48 -13.26
C ILE A 70 0.72 -6.84 -13.93
N CYS A 71 -0.17 -6.89 -14.92
CA CYS A 71 -0.37 -8.09 -15.74
C CYS A 71 0.90 -8.41 -16.55
N PRO A 72 1.12 -9.69 -16.93
CA PRO A 72 2.21 -10.05 -17.83
C PRO A 72 2.12 -9.31 -19.17
N TYR A 73 3.25 -8.83 -19.70
CA TYR A 73 3.35 -8.21 -21.03
C TYR A 73 4.66 -8.62 -21.72
N TYR A 74 4.78 -8.50 -23.05
CA TYR A 74 5.92 -9.09 -23.77
C TYR A 74 7.28 -8.47 -23.42
N ASP A 75 7.31 -7.21 -23.02
CA ASP A 75 8.56 -6.49 -22.74
C ASP A 75 9.11 -6.75 -21.33
N VAL A 76 8.40 -7.50 -20.47
CA VAL A 76 8.98 -8.00 -19.21
C VAL A 76 9.68 -9.32 -19.49
N GLY A 77 10.99 -9.35 -19.25
CA GLY A 77 11.90 -10.48 -19.55
C GLY A 77 11.66 -11.78 -18.77
N PHE A 78 10.43 -12.00 -18.31
CA PHE A 78 9.95 -13.21 -17.64
C PHE A 78 9.09 -14.08 -18.56
N VAL A 79 8.61 -13.58 -19.70
CA VAL A 79 7.81 -14.38 -20.65
C VAL A 79 8.70 -14.88 -21.78
N GLN A 80 8.88 -16.20 -21.89
CA GLN A 80 9.49 -16.76 -23.09
C GLN A 80 8.48 -16.70 -24.25
N PRO A 81 8.88 -16.23 -25.45
CA PRO A 81 7.98 -16.13 -26.60
C PRO A 81 7.31 -17.46 -26.96
N GLU A 82 7.98 -18.58 -26.68
CA GLU A 82 7.55 -19.94 -27.00
C GLU A 82 6.36 -20.41 -26.15
N ASP A 83 6.26 -19.98 -24.89
CA ASP A 83 5.14 -20.29 -24.00
C ASP A 83 3.89 -19.44 -24.28
N SER A 84 4.08 -18.29 -24.95
CA SER A 84 3.05 -17.25 -25.12
C SER A 84 2.03 -17.52 -26.24
N LEU A 85 2.29 -18.50 -27.11
CA LEU A 85 1.46 -18.77 -28.29
C LEU A 85 0.32 -19.76 -28.02
N ASP A 86 0.46 -20.68 -27.06
CA ASP A 86 -0.51 -21.75 -26.83
C ASP A 86 -1.32 -21.61 -25.53
N LYS A 87 -0.86 -20.80 -24.57
CA LYS A 87 -1.61 -20.51 -23.33
C LYS A 87 -1.45 -19.05 -22.93
N PRO A 88 -2.50 -18.23 -23.05
CA PRO A 88 -2.45 -16.90 -22.46
C PRO A 88 -2.24 -17.02 -20.94
N LEU A 89 -1.15 -16.46 -20.42
CA LEU A 89 -0.83 -16.36 -18.98
C LEU A 89 -1.69 -15.29 -18.29
N TYR A 90 -2.97 -15.24 -18.67
CA TYR A 90 -3.96 -14.24 -18.32
C TYR A 90 -4.73 -14.67 -17.08
N GLU A 91 -3.99 -14.83 -16.01
CA GLU A 91 -4.54 -15.08 -14.68
C GLU A 91 -5.00 -13.76 -14.08
N ASN A 92 -6.26 -13.73 -13.65
CA ASN A 92 -6.76 -12.62 -12.87
C ASN A 92 -6.14 -12.67 -11.47
N MET A 93 -6.36 -11.65 -10.66
CA MET A 93 -5.93 -11.66 -9.26
C MET A 93 -7.15 -11.38 -8.41
N TYR A 94 -7.43 -12.27 -7.47
CA TYR A 94 -8.53 -12.19 -6.54
C TYR A 94 -8.02 -12.04 -5.10
N LEU A 95 -8.72 -11.26 -4.30
CA LEU A 95 -8.54 -11.21 -2.86
C LEU A 95 -9.49 -12.21 -2.20
N VAL A 96 -8.95 -13.21 -1.49
CA VAL A 96 -9.75 -14.14 -0.65
C VAL A 96 -9.76 -13.71 0.83
N LYS A 97 -9.45 -12.42 1.08
CA LYS A 97 -9.49 -11.74 2.37
C LYS A 97 -8.64 -12.48 3.40
N GLU A 98 -9.19 -12.74 4.58
CA GLU A 98 -8.54 -13.44 5.69
C GLU A 98 -8.74 -14.98 5.60
N ASP A 99 -9.31 -15.51 4.51
CA ASP A 99 -9.61 -16.94 4.35
C ASP A 99 -8.37 -17.72 3.89
N ARG A 100 -7.65 -18.26 4.88
CA ARG A 100 -6.49 -19.13 4.65
C ARG A 100 -6.87 -20.44 3.93
N ASN A 101 -8.06 -20.98 4.15
CA ASN A 101 -8.46 -22.24 3.52
C ASN A 101 -8.68 -22.05 2.02
N ALA A 102 -9.31 -20.93 1.62
CA ALA A 102 -9.47 -20.56 0.22
C ALA A 102 -8.11 -20.36 -0.47
N PHE A 103 -7.15 -19.74 0.23
CA PHE A 103 -5.77 -19.61 -0.25
C PHE A 103 -5.09 -20.97 -0.45
N ASP A 104 -5.13 -21.85 0.55
CA ASP A 104 -4.48 -23.17 0.51
C ASP A 104 -5.11 -24.11 -0.56
N GLN A 105 -6.38 -23.89 -0.91
CA GLN A 105 -7.11 -24.66 -1.92
C GLN A 105 -7.12 -24.02 -3.31
N CYS A 106 -6.54 -22.83 -3.47
CA CYS A 106 -6.63 -22.03 -4.69
C CYS A 106 -8.09 -21.83 -5.16
N ASP A 107 -9.00 -21.53 -4.22
CA ASP A 107 -10.44 -21.40 -4.51
C ASP A 107 -10.92 -19.94 -4.43
N ALA A 108 -11.12 -19.33 -5.60
CA ALA A 108 -11.69 -17.99 -5.74
C ALA A 108 -13.23 -17.99 -5.94
N SER A 109 -13.91 -19.14 -5.86
CA SER A 109 -15.35 -19.25 -6.17
C SER A 109 -16.27 -18.41 -5.26
N GLY A 110 -15.81 -18.12 -4.05
CA GLY A 110 -16.48 -17.23 -3.09
C GLY A 110 -16.19 -15.73 -3.30
N SER A 111 -15.24 -15.37 -4.16
CA SER A 111 -14.87 -13.98 -4.43
C SER A 111 -15.85 -13.33 -5.42
N GLY A 112 -16.41 -12.19 -5.05
CA GLY A 112 -17.24 -11.37 -5.92
C GLY A 112 -16.42 -10.46 -6.84
N SER A 113 -17.11 -9.61 -7.59
CA SER A 113 -16.46 -8.64 -8.49
C SER A 113 -15.59 -7.63 -7.76
N ASP A 114 -15.96 -7.28 -6.53
CA ASP A 114 -15.23 -6.29 -5.71
C ASP A 114 -13.92 -6.88 -5.18
N GLU A 115 -13.83 -8.21 -5.07
CA GLU A 115 -12.64 -8.96 -4.71
C GLU A 115 -11.71 -9.24 -5.89
N GLN A 116 -12.12 -8.95 -7.14
CA GLN A 116 -11.22 -9.01 -8.29
C GLN A 116 -10.29 -7.79 -8.33
N ILE A 117 -9.04 -7.98 -7.92
CA ILE A 117 -8.03 -6.94 -7.81
C ILE A 117 -7.41 -6.60 -9.16
N LEU A 118 -7.11 -7.59 -9.99
CA LEU A 118 -6.48 -7.39 -11.28
C LEU A 118 -7.21 -8.25 -12.31
N LYS A 119 -7.54 -7.66 -13.45
CA LYS A 119 -8.10 -8.37 -14.59
C LYS A 119 -7.09 -8.37 -15.73
N CYS A 120 -6.62 -9.53 -16.13
CA CYS A 120 -5.60 -9.64 -17.18
C CYS A 120 -6.24 -10.19 -18.46
N ASP A 121 -7.22 -9.51 -19.03
CA ASP A 121 -8.02 -9.99 -20.17
C ASP A 121 -7.58 -9.47 -21.55
N GLN A 122 -6.48 -8.72 -21.60
CA GLN A 122 -5.98 -8.08 -22.82
C GLN A 122 -4.70 -8.76 -23.31
N LEU A 123 -4.52 -8.75 -24.64
CA LEU A 123 -3.26 -9.14 -25.26
C LEU A 123 -2.08 -8.36 -24.62
N PRO A 124 -0.87 -8.94 -24.55
CA PRO A 124 0.26 -8.43 -23.77
C PRO A 124 0.95 -7.23 -24.43
N SER A 125 0.19 -6.42 -25.18
CA SER A 125 0.62 -5.18 -25.83
C SER A 125 0.48 -3.95 -24.94
N SER A 126 -0.29 -4.04 -23.85
CA SER A 126 -0.37 -2.99 -22.83
C SER A 126 -0.42 -3.56 -21.42
N ALA A 127 0.45 -3.04 -20.55
CA ALA A 127 0.54 -3.43 -19.16
C ALA A 127 -0.69 -2.94 -18.37
N ASN A 128 -1.75 -3.75 -18.30
CA ASN A 128 -2.84 -3.48 -17.35
C ASN A 128 -2.28 -3.57 -15.91
N SER A 129 -2.75 -2.70 -15.04
CA SER A 129 -2.23 -2.63 -13.68
C SER A 129 -3.24 -2.07 -12.70
N ASN A 130 -3.15 -2.53 -11.45
CA ASN A 130 -3.91 -1.96 -10.35
C ASN A 130 -2.98 -1.55 -9.21
N ARG A 131 -3.36 -0.49 -8.49
CA ARG A 131 -2.65 0.00 -7.30
C ARG A 131 -3.50 -0.28 -6.06
N LEU A 132 -2.98 -1.13 -5.20
CA LEU A 132 -3.54 -1.38 -3.89
C LEU A 132 -2.96 -0.37 -2.90
N ARG A 133 -3.83 0.36 -2.20
CA ARG A 133 -3.45 1.15 -1.02
C ARG A 133 -4.03 0.49 0.22
N PHE A 134 -3.20 0.27 1.23
CA PHE A 134 -3.63 -0.33 2.48
C PHE A 134 -4.24 0.72 3.41
N ILE A 135 -5.53 0.98 3.25
CA ILE A 135 -6.27 1.92 4.11
C ILE A 135 -6.98 1.18 5.25
N LYS A 136 -7.10 1.83 6.41
CA LYS A 136 -7.75 1.26 7.60
C LYS A 136 -9.26 1.47 7.68
N THR A 137 -9.80 2.38 6.88
CA THR A 137 -11.22 2.76 6.92
C THR A 137 -11.77 2.91 5.52
N GLN A 138 -12.99 2.44 5.32
CA GLN A 138 -13.73 2.64 4.09
C GLN A 138 -14.24 4.09 4.02
N THR A 139 -13.85 4.83 2.98
CA THR A 139 -14.32 6.20 2.72
C THR A 139 -15.54 6.21 1.79
N PHE A 140 -15.67 5.20 0.92
CA PHE A 140 -16.77 5.07 -0.03
C PHE A 140 -17.26 3.61 -0.14
N PRO A 141 -18.55 3.37 -0.45
CA PRO A 141 -19.06 2.01 -0.67
C PRO A 141 -18.27 1.26 -1.74
N GLY A 142 -17.96 -0.01 -1.48
CA GLY A 142 -17.16 -0.86 -2.39
C GLY A 142 -15.65 -0.67 -2.28
N GLN A 143 -15.16 0.31 -1.50
CA GLN A 143 -13.74 0.46 -1.26
C GLN A 143 -13.24 -0.58 -0.24
N MET A 144 -12.21 -1.33 -0.60
CA MET A 144 -11.52 -2.27 0.30
C MET A 144 -10.80 -1.53 1.43
N TYR A 145 -10.80 -2.11 2.63
CA TYR A 145 -10.00 -1.68 3.76
C TYR A 145 -9.36 -2.88 4.45
N TYR A 146 -8.30 -2.62 5.21
CA TYR A 146 -7.44 -3.62 5.80
C TYR A 146 -7.25 -3.31 7.28
N GLU A 147 -7.54 -4.29 8.13
CA GLU A 147 -7.33 -4.21 9.57
C GLU A 147 -5.86 -4.44 9.92
N GLU A 148 -5.36 -3.66 10.87
CA GLU A 148 -3.98 -3.82 11.35
C GLU A 148 -3.81 -5.17 12.05
N GLY A 149 -2.70 -5.84 11.76
CA GLY A 149 -2.37 -7.15 12.35
C GLY A 149 -3.08 -8.34 11.70
N LYS A 150 -3.84 -8.13 10.60
CA LYS A 150 -4.44 -9.21 9.81
C LYS A 150 -3.60 -9.55 8.58
N SER A 151 -3.76 -10.79 8.12
CA SER A 151 -3.18 -11.28 6.87
C SER A 151 -4.26 -11.35 5.80
N TYR A 152 -3.92 -10.87 4.61
CA TYR A 152 -4.80 -10.85 3.45
C TYR A 152 -4.16 -11.65 2.33
N TYR A 153 -4.92 -12.57 1.74
CA TYR A 153 -4.42 -13.53 0.77
C TYR A 153 -4.92 -13.22 -0.63
N PHE A 154 -4.02 -13.32 -1.60
CA PHE A 154 -4.30 -13.10 -3.00
C PHE A 154 -3.96 -14.35 -3.80
N ILE A 155 -4.83 -14.72 -4.72
CA ILE A 155 -4.71 -15.89 -5.60
C ILE A 155 -5.09 -15.51 -7.03
N ASP A 156 -4.75 -16.37 -7.98
CA ASP A 156 -5.19 -16.33 -9.37
C ASP A 156 -6.51 -17.08 -9.64
#